data_AF-A0A2P5XLT9-F1
#
_entry.id   AF-A0A2P5XLT9-F1
#
_cell.length_a   1.000
_cell.length_b   1.000
_cell.length_c   1.000
_cell.angle_alpha   90.00
_cell.angle_beta   90.00
_cell.angle_gamma   90.00
#
_symmetry.space_group_name_H-M   'P 1'
#
loop_
_entity.id
_entity.type
_entity.pdbx_description
1 polymer ?
#
loop_
_entity_poly.entity_id
_entity_poly.type
_entity_poly.pdbx_seq_one_letter_code
_entity_poly.pdbx_strand_id
1 'polypeptide(L)'
;MEIETAQSPKTKMESLRSICDREVRVHQQNLDSFTALFPTSLHFIKALAQDAAQAHVELAKLKANLREAEDELVKVLAAKTRKEAKQMATRDSISAIKARVEEFKRTVQVQKARRDEYESIISQESLALAKFEKVRHEIKENGEIHEAISWYNRVLGFQIEGGHGKGGVKFTFNDMNIENPKQEYCLTIRHANDAYSLLDCDPPLNGIGELINELNRTNGLFKFVRIMREKFQEAAALGLQPQSTSFRQGSSAISMSCPALSVSTDISESSTKKNKHRVPLQEVNRQVEEVNYRSKSTSKATENKLYDGRFNRYSKKPN
;
A
#
# COMPACT_ATOMS: atom_id res chain seq x y z
N MET A 1 -127.66 -74.17 62.46
CA MET A 1 -126.20 -74.09 62.68
C MET A 1 -125.87 -72.62 62.84
N GLU A 2 -125.86 -72.07 64.07
CA GLU A 2 -124.82 -72.25 65.10
C GLU A 2 -123.49 -71.62 64.70
N ILE A 3 -122.81 -70.74 65.44
CA ILE A 3 -123.10 -69.97 66.68
C ILE A 3 -122.38 -68.63 66.45
N GLU A 4 -123.17 -67.56 66.38
CA GLU A 4 -122.66 -66.19 66.43
C GLU A 4 -122.36 -65.88 67.90
N THR A 5 -121.10 -65.99 68.32
CA THR A 5 -120.67 -65.35 69.57
C THR A 5 -120.59 -63.86 69.29
N ALA A 6 -121.75 -63.21 69.32
CA ALA A 6 -121.89 -61.78 69.27
C ALA A 6 -121.10 -61.18 70.44
N GLN A 7 -119.86 -60.79 70.16
CA GLN A 7 -119.09 -59.93 71.06
C GLN A 7 -119.98 -58.73 71.42
N SER A 8 -120.21 -58.56 72.71
CA SER A 8 -120.96 -57.45 73.26
C SER A 8 -120.45 -56.13 72.65
N PRO A 9 -121.35 -55.22 72.25
CA PRO A 9 -120.98 -53.92 71.68
C PRO A 9 -119.90 -53.19 72.50
N LYS A 10 -119.89 -53.42 73.83
CA LYS A 10 -118.93 -52.85 74.77
C LYS A 10 -117.49 -53.35 74.56
N THR A 11 -117.28 -54.65 74.35
CA THR A 11 -115.94 -55.24 74.17
C THR A 11 -115.32 -54.87 72.81
N LYS A 12 -116.16 -54.73 71.76
CA LYS A 12 -115.73 -54.21 70.46
C LYS A 12 -115.31 -52.73 70.55
N MET A 13 -116.07 -51.90 71.27
CA MET A 13 -115.69 -50.50 71.50
C MET A 13 -114.40 -50.36 72.30
N GLU A 14 -114.16 -51.20 73.32
CA GLU A 14 -112.92 -51.18 74.10
C GLU A 14 -111.70 -51.61 73.28
N SER A 15 -111.85 -52.61 72.39
CA SER A 15 -110.80 -53.02 71.44
C SER A 15 -110.46 -51.91 70.43
N LEU A 16 -111.47 -51.28 69.81
CA LEU A 16 -111.26 -50.15 68.90
C LEU A 16 -110.60 -48.96 69.60
N ARG A 17 -110.96 -48.70 70.86
CA ARG A 17 -110.33 -47.66 71.69
C ARG A 17 -108.85 -47.96 71.96
N SER A 18 -108.51 -49.21 72.29
CA SER A 18 -107.12 -49.65 72.46
C SER A 18 -106.29 -49.50 71.18
N ILE A 19 -106.85 -49.84 70.02
CA ILE A 19 -106.21 -49.65 68.71
C ILE A 19 -105.96 -48.17 68.45
N CYS A 20 -106.99 -47.32 68.64
CA CYS A 20 -106.86 -45.87 68.48
C CYS A 20 -105.81 -45.28 69.44
N ASP A 21 -105.82 -45.68 70.72
CA ASP A 21 -104.87 -45.17 71.72
C ASP A 21 -103.43 -45.59 71.39
N ARG A 22 -103.23 -46.80 70.84
CA ARG A 22 -101.91 -47.26 70.38
C ARG A 22 -101.44 -46.48 69.15
N GLU A 23 -102.31 -46.25 68.17
CA GLU A 23 -102.00 -45.45 66.99
C GLU A 23 -101.66 -44.00 67.37
N VAL A 24 -102.44 -43.38 68.27
CA VAL A 24 -102.16 -42.04 68.80
C VAL A 24 -100.78 -41.98 69.45
N ARG A 25 -100.40 -42.99 70.24
CA ARG A 25 -99.06 -43.05 70.86
C ARG A 25 -97.94 -43.22 69.82
N VAL A 26 -98.14 -44.05 68.80
CA VAL A 26 -97.16 -44.24 67.72
C VAL A 26 -96.99 -42.94 66.92
N HIS A 27 -98.09 -42.26 66.59
CA HIS A 27 -98.04 -40.96 65.94
C HIS A 27 -97.35 -39.91 66.81
N GLN A 28 -97.61 -39.89 68.12
CA GLN A 28 -96.94 -38.97 69.06
C GLN A 28 -95.43 -39.24 69.13
N GLN A 29 -95.00 -40.49 69.26
CA GLN A 29 -93.57 -40.84 69.29
C GLN A 29 -92.85 -40.49 67.98
N ASN A 30 -93.52 -40.69 66.84
CA ASN A 30 -93.00 -40.30 65.53
C ASN A 30 -92.90 -38.78 65.41
N LEU A 31 -93.92 -38.05 65.88
CA LEU A 31 -93.92 -36.58 65.92
C LEU A 31 -92.81 -36.06 66.84
N ASP A 32 -92.62 -36.64 68.02
CA ASP A 32 -91.57 -36.25 68.97
C ASP A 32 -90.18 -36.53 68.39
N SER A 33 -89.98 -37.68 67.75
CA SER A 33 -88.72 -38.04 67.06
C SER A 33 -88.43 -37.11 65.89
N PHE A 34 -89.44 -36.77 65.09
CA PHE A 34 -89.32 -35.80 64.02
C PHE A 34 -89.00 -34.40 64.56
N THR A 35 -89.72 -33.96 65.60
CA THR A 35 -89.53 -32.65 66.24
C THR A 35 -88.14 -32.54 66.85
N ALA A 36 -87.56 -33.63 67.36
CA ALA A 36 -86.20 -33.66 67.88
C ALA A 36 -85.11 -33.63 66.79
N LEU A 37 -85.30 -34.35 65.67
CA LEU A 37 -84.26 -34.49 64.62
C LEU A 37 -84.30 -33.38 63.57
N PHE A 38 -85.49 -32.83 63.30
CA PHE A 38 -85.69 -31.84 62.24
C PHE A 38 -84.84 -30.57 62.42
N PRO A 39 -84.70 -29.97 63.63
CA PRO A 39 -83.81 -28.82 63.83
C PRO A 39 -82.35 -29.14 63.51
N THR A 40 -81.85 -30.31 63.93
CA THR A 40 -80.46 -30.73 63.68
C THR A 40 -80.19 -30.90 62.18
N SER A 41 -81.13 -31.52 61.45
CA SER A 41 -81.06 -31.65 59.99
C SER A 41 -81.07 -30.29 59.30
N LEU A 42 -81.94 -29.36 59.71
CA LEU A 42 -81.97 -28.00 59.18
C LEU A 42 -80.68 -27.24 59.47
N HIS A 43 -80.12 -27.36 60.68
CA HIS A 43 -78.84 -26.74 61.03
C HIS A 43 -77.69 -27.29 60.18
N PHE A 44 -77.66 -28.60 59.96
CA PHE A 44 -76.68 -29.23 59.07
C PHE A 44 -76.79 -28.74 57.63
N ILE A 45 -78.00 -28.70 57.06
CA ILE A 45 -78.23 -28.19 55.70
C ILE A 45 -77.83 -26.70 55.61
N LYS A 46 -78.14 -25.91 56.63
CA LYS A 46 -77.76 -24.50 56.70
C LYS A 46 -76.24 -24.33 56.71
N ALA A 47 -75.52 -25.10 57.54
CA ALA A 47 -74.06 -25.07 57.59
C ALA A 47 -73.46 -25.46 56.23
N LEU A 48 -73.94 -26.54 55.63
CA LEU A 48 -73.51 -26.98 54.29
C LEU A 48 -73.75 -25.91 53.22
N ALA A 49 -74.90 -25.24 53.26
CA ALA A 49 -75.21 -24.15 52.32
C ALA A 49 -74.30 -22.93 52.54
N GLN A 50 -73.96 -22.61 53.78
CA GLN A 50 -73.00 -21.53 54.11
C GLN A 50 -71.58 -21.86 53.64
N ASP A 51 -71.12 -23.10 53.85
CA ASP A 51 -69.82 -23.57 53.39
C ASP A 51 -69.73 -23.56 51.86
N ALA A 52 -70.78 -24.02 51.16
CA ALA A 52 -70.85 -23.95 49.70
C ALA A 52 -70.83 -22.50 49.19
N ALA A 53 -71.56 -21.59 49.85
CA ALA A 53 -71.55 -20.16 49.50
C ALA A 53 -70.15 -19.54 49.69
N GLN A 54 -69.45 -19.87 50.78
CA GLN A 54 -68.09 -19.41 51.03
C GLN A 54 -67.10 -19.97 50.00
N ALA A 55 -67.21 -21.26 49.67
CA ALA A 55 -66.38 -21.88 48.63
C ALA A 55 -66.60 -21.23 47.25
N HIS A 56 -67.84 -20.85 46.92
CA HIS A 56 -68.14 -20.13 45.69
C HIS A 56 -67.49 -18.73 45.63
N VAL A 57 -67.44 -18.01 46.75
CA VAL A 57 -66.76 -16.70 46.85
C VAL A 57 -65.26 -16.86 46.64
N GLU A 58 -64.63 -17.82 47.32
CA GLU A 58 -63.18 -18.08 47.15
C GLU A 58 -62.85 -18.54 45.73
N LEU A 59 -63.70 -19.38 45.14
CA LEU A 59 -63.55 -19.80 43.75
C LEU A 59 -63.66 -18.62 42.77
N ALA A 60 -64.58 -17.68 43.00
CA ALA A 60 -64.69 -16.48 42.19
C ALA A 60 -63.42 -15.60 42.30
N LYS A 61 -62.87 -15.46 43.50
CA LYS A 61 -61.61 -14.74 43.75
C LYS A 61 -60.43 -15.42 43.05
N LEU A 62 -60.30 -16.74 43.16
CA LEU A 62 -59.25 -17.50 42.46
C LEU A 62 -59.35 -17.39 40.94
N LYS A 63 -60.57 -17.41 40.39
CA LYS A 63 -60.80 -17.18 38.95
C LYS A 63 -60.38 -15.78 38.50
N ALA A 64 -60.67 -14.76 39.29
CA ALA A 64 -60.24 -13.39 38.99
C ALA A 64 -58.71 -13.27 38.99
N ASN A 65 -58.04 -13.83 40.00
CA ASN A 65 -56.59 -13.85 40.09
C ASN A 65 -55.93 -14.62 38.94
N LEU A 66 -56.52 -15.75 38.53
CA LEU A 66 -56.03 -16.52 37.38
C LEU A 66 -56.08 -15.68 36.09
N ARG A 67 -57.20 -14.99 35.86
CA ARG A 67 -57.36 -14.11 34.70
C ARG A 67 -56.36 -12.96 34.70
N GLU A 68 -56.13 -12.33 35.85
CA GLU A 68 -55.11 -11.28 35.99
C GLU A 68 -53.70 -11.80 35.68
N ALA A 69 -53.35 -12.98 36.19
CA ALA A 69 -52.06 -13.62 35.92
C ALA A 69 -51.89 -14.00 34.45
N GLU A 70 -52.95 -14.48 33.78
CA GLU A 70 -52.97 -14.75 32.34
C GLU A 70 -52.75 -13.48 31.52
N ASP A 71 -53.45 -12.38 31.86
CA ASP A 71 -53.30 -11.09 31.19
C ASP A 71 -51.87 -10.52 31.35
N GLU A 72 -51.29 -10.62 32.54
CA GLU A 72 -49.90 -10.22 32.78
C GLU A 72 -48.91 -11.10 32.02
N LEU A 73 -49.13 -12.42 31.94
CA LEU A 73 -48.30 -13.32 31.14
C LEU A 73 -48.33 -12.91 29.66
N VAL A 74 -49.50 -12.59 29.11
CA VAL A 74 -49.64 -12.12 27.73
C VAL A 74 -48.87 -10.80 27.51
N LYS A 75 -48.96 -9.84 28.44
CA LYS A 75 -48.19 -8.59 28.38
C LYS A 75 -46.69 -8.83 28.41
N VAL A 76 -46.21 -9.70 29.31
CA VAL A 76 -44.79 -10.06 29.44
C VAL A 76 -44.28 -10.74 28.17
N LEU A 77 -45.06 -11.66 27.59
CA LEU A 77 -44.70 -12.32 26.34
C LEU A 77 -44.59 -11.31 25.18
N ALA A 78 -45.56 -10.40 25.04
CA ALA A 78 -45.49 -9.35 24.02
C ALA A 78 -44.26 -8.45 24.17
N ALA A 79 -43.93 -8.05 25.41
CA ALA A 79 -42.73 -7.26 25.70
C ALA A 79 -41.45 -8.04 25.38
N LYS A 80 -41.40 -9.34 25.69
CA LYS A 80 -40.26 -10.23 25.38
C LYS A 80 -40.05 -10.34 23.87
N THR A 81 -41.08 -10.68 23.10
CA THR A 81 -40.98 -10.79 21.63
C THR A 81 -40.52 -9.48 21.00
N ARG A 82 -41.01 -8.33 21.49
CA ARG A 82 -40.56 -7.03 21.01
C ARG A 82 -39.08 -6.78 21.33
N LYS A 83 -38.61 -7.17 22.51
CA LYS A 83 -37.21 -7.01 22.91
C LYS A 83 -36.30 -7.90 22.07
N GLU A 84 -36.69 -9.15 21.82
CA GLU A 84 -35.97 -10.08 20.96
C GLU A 84 -35.90 -9.57 19.51
N ALA A 85 -37.00 -9.06 18.96
CA ALA A 85 -37.01 -8.45 17.63
C ALA A 85 -36.06 -7.25 17.52
N LYS A 86 -36.02 -6.38 18.54
CA LYS A 86 -35.06 -5.26 18.59
C LYS A 86 -33.60 -5.74 18.65
N GLN A 87 -33.35 -6.79 19.41
CA GLN A 87 -32.01 -7.38 19.52
C GLN A 87 -31.56 -7.99 18.19
N MET A 88 -32.46 -8.68 17.49
CA MET A 88 -32.21 -9.25 16.16
C MET A 88 -31.90 -8.14 15.14
N ALA A 89 -32.73 -7.10 15.07
CA ALA A 89 -32.48 -5.95 14.18
C ALA A 89 -31.14 -5.25 14.46
N THR A 90 -30.74 -5.16 15.73
CA THR A 90 -29.44 -4.60 16.11
C THR A 90 -28.28 -5.49 15.65
N ARG A 91 -28.41 -6.81 15.80
CA ARG A 91 -27.42 -7.79 15.33
C ARG A 91 -27.25 -7.72 13.81
N ASP A 92 -28.34 -7.60 13.08
CA ASP A 92 -28.31 -7.48 11.62
C ASP A 92 -27.66 -6.17 11.18
N SER A 93 -27.98 -5.06 11.86
CA SER A 93 -27.33 -3.77 11.63
C SER A 93 -25.82 -3.83 11.90
N ILE A 94 -25.38 -4.47 12.98
CA ILE A 94 -23.95 -4.65 13.29
C ILE A 94 -23.27 -5.49 12.19
N SER A 95 -23.93 -6.56 11.75
CA SER A 95 -23.40 -7.44 10.70
C SER A 95 -23.27 -6.70 9.37
N ALA A 96 -24.26 -5.88 9.01
CA ALA A 96 -24.22 -5.03 7.82
C ALA A 96 -23.11 -3.97 7.88
N ILE A 97 -22.93 -3.31 9.03
CA ILE A 97 -21.84 -2.34 9.24
C ILE A 97 -20.48 -3.04 9.11
N LYS A 98 -20.32 -4.23 9.70
CA LYS A 98 -19.08 -5.01 9.61
C LYS A 98 -18.75 -5.37 8.17
N ALA A 99 -19.74 -5.77 7.37
CA ALA A 99 -19.55 -6.04 5.95
C ALA A 99 -19.06 -4.79 5.19
N ARG A 100 -19.67 -3.63 5.44
CA ARG A 100 -19.25 -2.36 4.83
C ARG A 100 -17.83 -1.93 5.23
N VAL A 101 -17.44 -2.16 6.48
CA VAL A 101 -16.06 -1.89 6.94
C VAL A 101 -15.05 -2.75 6.19
N GLU A 102 -15.34 -4.04 6.00
CA GLU A 102 -14.46 -4.93 5.23
C GLU A 102 -14.41 -4.57 3.74
N GLU A 103 -15.51 -4.09 3.16
CA GLU A 103 -15.53 -3.53 1.80
C GLU A 103 -14.63 -2.30 1.70
N PHE A 104 -14.81 -1.30 2.57
CA PHE A 104 -13.97 -0.10 2.58
C PHE A 104 -12.50 -0.42 2.78
N LYS A 105 -12.17 -1.39 3.64
CA LYS A 105 -10.79 -1.85 3.85
C LYS A 105 -10.17 -2.37 2.56
N ARG A 106 -10.91 -3.17 1.77
CA ARG A 106 -10.45 -3.65 0.45
C ARG A 106 -10.25 -2.48 -0.52
N THR A 107 -11.20 -1.54 -0.58
CA THR A 107 -11.07 -0.36 -1.46
C THR A 107 -9.85 0.49 -1.11
N VAL A 108 -9.60 0.72 0.17
CA VAL A 108 -8.41 1.47 0.63
C VAL A 108 -7.12 0.74 0.26
N GLN A 109 -7.06 -0.59 0.37
CA GLN A 109 -5.89 -1.35 -0.05
C GLN A 109 -5.63 -1.23 -1.56
N VAL A 110 -6.68 -1.33 -2.39
CA VAL A 110 -6.56 -1.14 -3.84
C VAL A 110 -6.07 0.27 -4.19
N GLN A 111 -6.60 1.30 -3.52
CA GLN A 111 -6.15 2.67 -3.75
C GLN A 111 -4.70 2.91 -3.32
N LYS A 112 -4.26 2.31 -2.20
CA LYS A 112 -2.85 2.36 -1.78
C LYS A 112 -1.95 1.73 -2.82
N ALA A 113 -2.27 0.51 -3.29
CA ALA A 113 -1.48 -0.17 -4.32
C ALA A 113 -1.37 0.67 -5.61
N ARG A 114 -2.47 1.29 -6.06
CA ARG A 114 -2.45 2.19 -7.23
C ARG A 114 -1.56 3.41 -7.01
N ARG A 115 -1.65 4.05 -5.84
CA ARG A 115 -0.79 5.20 -5.54
C ARG A 115 0.68 4.81 -5.56
N ASP A 116 1.02 3.66 -4.96
CA ASP A 116 2.40 3.18 -4.90
C ASP A 116 2.93 2.81 -6.31
N GLU A 117 2.06 2.31 -7.20
CA GLU A 117 2.36 2.11 -8.63
C GLU A 117 2.64 3.44 -9.34
N TYR A 118 1.81 4.47 -9.14
CA TYR A 118 2.05 5.80 -9.71
C TYR A 118 3.34 6.44 -9.18
N GLU A 119 3.64 6.28 -7.89
CA GLU A 119 4.87 6.78 -7.28
C GLU A 119 6.11 6.12 -7.91
N SER A 120 6.04 4.81 -8.20
CA SER A 120 7.07 4.08 -8.93
C SER A 120 7.25 4.61 -10.35
N ILE A 121 6.15 4.81 -11.10
CA ILE A 121 6.19 5.36 -12.46
C ILE A 121 6.81 6.76 -12.48
N ILE A 122 6.37 7.65 -11.60
CA ILE A 122 6.90 9.02 -11.50
C ILE A 122 8.40 9.00 -11.13
N SER A 123 8.80 8.12 -10.22
CA SER A 123 10.21 7.95 -9.84
C SER A 123 11.07 7.46 -11.02
N GLN A 124 10.54 6.54 -11.82
CA GLN A 124 11.22 6.04 -13.01
C GLN A 124 11.35 7.13 -14.09
N GLU A 125 10.27 7.85 -14.37
CA GLU A 125 10.24 8.93 -15.36
C GLU A 125 11.16 10.09 -14.97
N SER A 126 11.12 10.52 -13.71
CA SER A 126 12.00 11.57 -13.21
C SER A 126 13.48 11.18 -13.30
N LEU A 127 13.83 9.92 -13.01
CA LEU A 127 15.19 9.41 -13.20
C LEU A 127 15.60 9.40 -14.69
N ALA A 128 14.69 8.99 -15.58
CA ALA A 128 14.94 9.01 -17.02
C ALA A 128 15.19 10.43 -17.53
N LEU A 129 14.35 11.39 -17.12
CA LEU A 129 14.49 12.81 -17.46
C LEU A 129 15.83 13.38 -16.97
N ALA A 130 16.23 13.09 -15.73
CA ALA A 130 17.50 13.53 -15.19
C ALA A 130 18.71 12.99 -15.98
N LYS A 131 18.63 11.74 -16.45
CA LYS A 131 19.66 11.15 -17.34
C LYS A 131 19.70 11.86 -18.70
N PHE A 132 18.54 12.10 -19.31
CA PHE A 132 18.46 12.81 -20.58
C PHE A 132 18.98 14.24 -20.48
N GLU A 133 18.72 14.93 -19.38
CA GLU A 133 19.21 16.29 -19.17
C GLU A 133 20.73 16.37 -19.07
N LYS A 134 21.36 15.42 -18.34
CA LYS A 134 22.82 15.31 -18.28
C LYS A 134 23.44 15.07 -19.66
N VAL A 135 22.92 14.09 -20.41
CA VAL A 135 23.40 13.79 -21.77
C VAL A 135 23.23 14.99 -22.70
N ARG A 136 22.11 15.70 -22.62
CA ARG A 136 21.91 16.94 -23.41
C ARG A 136 22.93 18.02 -23.03
N HIS A 137 23.23 18.18 -21.75
CA HIS A 137 24.22 19.15 -21.30
C HIS A 137 25.62 18.79 -21.81
N GLU A 138 26.03 17.52 -21.70
CA GLU A 138 27.30 17.02 -22.22
C GLU A 138 27.44 17.19 -23.74
N ILE A 139 26.38 16.87 -24.50
CA ILE A 139 26.38 17.07 -25.97
C ILE A 139 26.51 18.55 -26.32
N LYS A 140 25.77 19.42 -25.60
CA LYS A 140 25.81 20.86 -25.84
C LYS A 140 27.18 21.46 -25.51
N GLU A 141 27.74 21.11 -24.35
CA GLU A 141 29.08 21.54 -23.92
C GLU A 141 30.16 21.07 -24.90
N ASN A 142 30.15 19.79 -25.29
CA ASN A 142 31.10 19.26 -26.28
C ASN A 142 30.94 19.93 -27.65
N GLY A 143 29.71 20.27 -28.06
CA GLY A 143 29.43 21.01 -29.30
C GLY A 143 30.03 22.41 -29.27
N GLU A 144 29.79 23.17 -28.19
CA GLU A 144 30.32 24.52 -28.00
C GLU A 144 31.85 24.55 -27.95
N ILE A 145 32.48 23.58 -27.28
CA ILE A 145 33.94 23.43 -27.24
C ILE A 145 34.49 23.14 -28.63
N HIS A 146 33.88 22.20 -29.37
CA HIS A 146 34.34 21.83 -30.71
C HIS A 146 34.18 22.99 -31.71
N GLU A 147 33.09 23.76 -31.59
CA GLU A 147 32.87 24.96 -32.39
C GLU A 147 33.93 26.03 -32.09
N ALA A 148 34.22 26.28 -30.82
CA ALA A 148 35.27 27.22 -30.41
C ALA A 148 36.65 26.80 -30.94
N ILE A 149 37.03 25.51 -30.80
CA ILE A 149 38.29 24.98 -31.34
C ILE A 149 38.36 25.18 -32.85
N SER A 150 37.27 24.88 -33.58
CA SER A 150 37.22 25.06 -35.04
C SER A 150 37.38 26.53 -35.44
N TRP A 151 36.78 27.45 -34.69
CA TRP A 151 36.93 28.89 -34.91
C TRP A 151 38.37 29.35 -34.70
N TYR A 152 39.01 28.96 -33.59
CA TYR A 152 40.41 29.31 -33.31
C TYR A 152 41.37 28.73 -34.36
N ASN A 153 41.17 27.45 -34.73
CA ASN A 153 41.98 26.80 -35.74
C ASN A 153 41.93 27.54 -37.09
N ARG A 154 40.73 28.02 -37.47
CA ARG A 154 40.52 28.78 -38.70
C ARG A 154 41.08 30.20 -38.64
N VAL A 155 40.86 30.92 -37.53
CA VAL A 155 41.24 32.34 -37.42
C VAL A 155 42.74 32.52 -37.23
N LEU A 156 43.38 31.62 -36.48
CA LEU A 156 44.81 31.69 -36.18
C LEU A 156 45.68 30.97 -37.22
N GLY A 157 45.06 30.15 -38.09
CA GLY A 157 45.79 29.22 -38.94
C GLY A 157 46.67 28.31 -38.09
N PHE A 158 46.16 27.81 -36.96
CA PHE A 158 46.98 27.15 -35.95
C PHE A 158 46.21 25.98 -35.35
N GLN A 159 46.77 24.77 -35.43
CA GLN A 159 46.15 23.55 -34.96
C GLN A 159 47.05 22.86 -33.94
N ILE A 160 46.44 22.27 -32.92
CA ILE A 160 47.13 21.52 -31.88
C ILE A 160 46.57 20.11 -31.85
N GLU A 161 47.42 19.12 -32.07
CA GLU A 161 47.05 17.71 -32.05
C GLU A 161 47.84 16.97 -30.97
N GLY A 162 47.12 16.43 -29.98
CA GLY A 162 47.68 15.55 -28.96
C GLY A 162 47.64 14.09 -29.41
N GLY A 163 48.68 13.31 -29.12
CA GLY A 163 48.65 11.85 -29.28
C GLY A 163 49.17 11.31 -30.61
N HIS A 164 49.81 12.13 -31.44
CA HIS A 164 50.48 11.64 -32.65
C HIS A 164 51.85 11.00 -32.31
N GLY A 165 52.06 9.74 -32.72
CA GLY A 165 53.38 9.07 -32.68
C GLY A 165 54.01 8.93 -31.29
N LYS A 166 55.27 9.39 -31.13
CA LYS A 166 56.13 9.20 -29.93
C LYS A 166 55.67 9.96 -28.66
N GLY A 167 54.37 10.11 -28.44
CA GLY A 167 53.79 10.69 -27.22
C GLY A 167 54.02 12.19 -27.05
N GLY A 168 54.05 12.95 -28.15
CA GLY A 168 54.19 14.41 -28.15
C GLY A 168 52.91 15.16 -28.52
N VAL A 169 52.97 16.48 -28.37
CA VAL A 169 51.97 17.44 -28.87
C VAL A 169 52.52 18.06 -30.16
N LYS A 170 51.76 17.94 -31.25
CA LYS A 170 52.09 18.53 -32.55
C LYS A 170 51.36 19.86 -32.71
N PHE A 171 52.13 20.90 -33.02
CA PHE A 171 51.66 22.22 -33.38
C PHE A 171 51.80 22.38 -34.89
N THR A 172 50.70 22.70 -35.56
CA THR A 172 50.67 22.93 -37.01
C THR A 172 50.30 24.37 -37.28
N PHE A 173 51.10 25.06 -38.06
CA PHE A 173 50.91 26.45 -38.47
C PHE A 173 50.62 26.50 -39.97
N ASN A 174 49.49 27.11 -40.30
CA ASN A 174 48.98 27.36 -41.64
C ASN A 174 48.94 28.87 -41.89
N ASP A 175 48.62 29.29 -43.12
CA ASP A 175 48.54 30.71 -43.51
C ASP A 175 49.85 31.49 -43.26
N MET A 176 50.99 30.78 -43.39
CA MET A 176 52.33 31.33 -43.15
C MET A 176 52.95 31.94 -44.41
N ASN A 177 52.62 31.39 -45.58
CA ASN A 177 53.04 31.89 -46.88
C ASN A 177 51.81 32.38 -47.66
N ILE A 178 51.83 33.63 -48.13
CA ILE A 178 50.75 34.24 -48.93
C ILE A 178 50.57 33.49 -50.26
N GLU A 179 51.65 32.95 -50.83
CA GLU A 179 51.62 32.23 -52.11
C GLU A 179 51.03 30.82 -51.99
N ASN A 180 51.19 30.18 -50.83
CA ASN A 180 50.61 28.88 -50.53
C ASN A 180 50.07 28.84 -49.08
N PRO A 181 48.86 29.37 -48.83
CA PRO A 181 48.30 29.46 -47.47
C PRO A 181 48.00 28.10 -46.86
N LYS A 182 47.89 27.05 -47.69
CA LYS A 182 47.65 25.66 -47.25
C LYS A 182 48.94 24.91 -46.88
N GLN A 183 50.11 25.54 -47.01
CA GLN A 183 51.36 24.92 -46.60
C GLN A 183 51.40 24.81 -45.08
N GLU A 184 51.59 23.59 -44.59
CA GLU A 184 51.65 23.29 -43.16
C GLU A 184 53.10 23.32 -42.68
N TYR A 185 53.37 24.08 -41.61
CA TYR A 185 54.64 24.11 -40.89
C TYR A 185 54.39 23.47 -39.54
N CYS A 186 55.18 22.48 -39.14
CA CYS A 186 54.87 21.71 -37.93
C CYS A 186 56.04 21.61 -36.96
N LEU A 187 55.68 21.54 -35.67
CA LEU A 187 56.58 21.36 -34.56
C LEU A 187 55.97 20.36 -33.59
N THR A 188 56.73 19.33 -33.21
CA THR A 188 56.30 18.37 -32.20
C THR A 188 57.21 18.46 -30.98
N ILE A 189 56.62 18.75 -29.82
CA ILE A 189 57.32 18.74 -28.53
C ILE A 189 56.73 17.68 -27.60
N ARG A 190 57.57 17.12 -26.74
CA ARG A 190 57.15 16.19 -25.68
C ARG A 190 57.52 16.74 -24.32
N HIS A 191 56.55 16.78 -23.42
CA HIS A 191 56.77 17.10 -22.02
C HIS A 191 56.86 15.79 -21.22
N ALA A 192 58.03 15.47 -20.67
CA ALA A 192 58.26 14.30 -19.84
C ALA A 192 59.33 14.60 -18.79
N ASN A 193 59.18 14.08 -17.56
CA ASN A 193 60.09 14.33 -16.44
C ASN A 193 60.30 15.84 -16.16
N ASP A 194 59.20 16.61 -16.16
CA ASP A 194 59.19 18.06 -15.98
C ASP A 194 60.08 18.85 -16.96
N ALA A 195 60.36 18.27 -18.12
CA ALA A 195 61.11 18.91 -19.19
C ALA A 195 60.45 18.70 -20.55
N TYR A 196 60.40 19.77 -21.33
CA TYR A 196 60.11 19.80 -22.75
C TYR A 196 61.32 19.32 -23.56
N SER A 197 61.05 18.48 -24.54
CA SER A 197 62.00 17.96 -25.52
C SER A 197 61.44 18.14 -26.92
N LEU A 198 62.31 18.49 -27.87
CA LEU A 198 61.94 18.56 -29.28
C LEU A 198 61.90 17.15 -29.86
N LEU A 199 60.79 16.76 -30.50
CA LEU A 199 60.67 15.49 -31.21
C LEU A 199 60.85 15.65 -32.71
N ASP A 200 60.21 16.67 -33.28
CA ASP A 200 60.19 16.88 -34.73
C ASP A 200 59.95 18.37 -35.06
N CYS A 201 60.47 18.83 -36.19
CA CYS A 201 60.28 20.19 -36.69
C CYS A 201 60.46 20.21 -38.21
N ASP A 202 59.42 20.59 -38.93
CA ASP A 202 59.42 20.68 -40.39
C ASP A 202 58.87 22.05 -40.85
N PRO A 203 59.68 22.87 -41.53
CA PRO A 203 61.07 22.67 -41.91
C PRO A 203 62.03 22.78 -40.70
N PRO A 204 63.25 22.23 -40.77
CA PRO A 204 64.25 22.40 -39.72
C PRO A 204 64.63 23.87 -39.55
N LEU A 205 64.53 24.39 -38.31
CA LEU A 205 64.92 25.76 -37.99
C LEU A 205 66.18 25.80 -37.10
N ASN A 206 66.98 26.84 -37.29
CA ASN A 206 68.14 27.11 -36.44
C ASN A 206 67.71 27.75 -35.11
N GLY A 207 68.41 27.42 -34.01
CA GLY A 207 68.18 28.04 -32.70
C GLY A 207 67.01 27.46 -31.87
N ILE A 208 66.33 26.42 -32.34
CA ILE A 208 65.22 25.79 -31.58
C ILE A 208 65.70 25.25 -30.21
N GLY A 209 66.93 24.74 -30.12
CA GLY A 209 67.48 24.22 -28.87
C GLY A 209 67.54 25.26 -27.75
N GLU A 210 67.86 26.52 -28.08
CA GLU A 210 67.86 27.63 -27.12
C GLU A 210 66.43 27.96 -26.66
N LEU A 211 65.47 27.93 -27.59
CA LEU A 211 64.06 28.16 -27.29
C LEU A 211 63.47 27.06 -26.40
N ILE A 212 63.87 25.80 -26.59
CA ILE A 212 63.48 24.69 -25.72
C ILE A 212 64.09 24.85 -24.31
N ASN A 213 65.34 25.31 -24.22
CA ASN A 213 65.97 25.60 -22.93
C ASN A 213 65.27 26.77 -22.20
N GLU A 214 64.86 27.81 -22.93
CA GLU A 214 64.06 28.90 -22.37
C GLU A 214 62.67 28.42 -21.93
N LEU A 215 62.02 27.57 -22.73
CA LEU A 215 60.73 26.97 -22.40
C LEU A 215 60.83 26.14 -21.11
N ASN A 216 61.88 25.34 -20.95
CA ASN A 216 62.16 24.57 -19.74
C ASN A 216 62.42 25.44 -18.51
N ARG A 217 62.98 26.65 -18.68
CA ARG A 217 63.23 27.59 -17.58
C ARG A 217 62.01 28.40 -17.17
N THR A 218 61.17 28.77 -18.13
CA THR A 218 60.08 29.76 -17.92
C THR A 218 58.68 29.14 -17.94
N ASN A 219 58.54 27.91 -18.46
CA ASN A 219 57.26 27.27 -18.78
C ASN A 219 56.34 28.15 -19.67
N GLY A 220 56.93 29.07 -20.43
CA GLY A 220 56.22 30.09 -21.22
C GLY A 220 55.77 29.61 -22.59
N LEU A 221 54.85 28.64 -22.67
CA LEU A 221 54.42 28.02 -23.93
C LEU A 221 53.87 29.02 -24.95
N PHE A 222 53.08 30.02 -24.53
CA PHE A 222 52.53 31.04 -25.43
C PHE A 222 53.62 31.86 -26.12
N LYS A 223 54.65 32.28 -25.35
CA LYS A 223 55.79 33.04 -25.88
C LYS A 223 56.58 32.17 -26.85
N PHE A 224 56.81 30.92 -26.49
CA PHE A 224 57.50 29.95 -27.33
C PHE A 224 56.78 29.71 -28.68
N VAL A 225 55.47 29.41 -28.66
CA VAL A 225 54.66 29.20 -29.88
C VAL A 225 54.67 30.43 -30.77
N ARG A 226 54.59 31.63 -30.18
CA ARG A 226 54.67 32.89 -30.94
C ARG A 226 56.02 33.07 -31.63
N ILE A 227 57.13 32.85 -30.92
CA ILE A 227 58.47 32.94 -31.51
C ILE A 227 58.65 31.88 -32.61
N MET A 228 58.14 30.66 -32.40
CA MET A 228 58.16 29.62 -33.43
C MET A 228 57.39 30.03 -34.68
N ARG A 229 56.23 30.71 -34.53
CA ARG A 229 55.49 31.27 -35.66
C ARG A 229 56.34 32.30 -36.42
N GLU A 230 56.94 33.25 -35.71
CA GLU A 230 57.83 34.27 -36.32
C GLU A 230 58.98 33.59 -37.10
N LYS A 231 59.60 32.55 -36.53
CA LYS A 231 60.67 31.79 -37.17
C LYS A 231 60.23 31.02 -38.42
N PHE A 232 59.04 30.42 -38.40
CA PHE A 232 58.48 29.77 -39.59
C PHE A 232 58.10 30.79 -40.67
N GLN A 233 57.65 31.99 -40.31
CA GLN A 233 57.41 33.07 -41.28
C GLN A 233 58.71 33.55 -41.93
N GLU A 234 59.78 33.73 -41.15
CA GLU A 234 61.13 34.02 -41.65
C GLU A 234 61.61 32.93 -42.63
N ALA A 235 61.44 31.65 -42.25
CA ALA A 235 61.82 30.52 -43.09
C ALA A 235 61.00 30.43 -44.40
N ALA A 236 59.70 30.71 -44.33
CA ALA A 236 58.82 30.78 -45.50
C ALA A 236 59.25 31.88 -46.47
N ALA A 237 59.61 33.06 -45.96
CA ALA A 237 60.12 34.18 -46.77
C ALA A 237 61.48 33.87 -47.43
N LEU A 238 62.28 33.01 -46.82
CA LEU A 238 63.57 32.51 -47.36
C LEU A 238 63.39 31.32 -48.32
N GLY A 239 62.17 30.85 -48.57
CA GLY A 239 61.87 29.75 -49.49
C GLY A 239 62.17 28.35 -48.93
N LEU A 240 62.37 28.21 -47.61
CA LEU A 240 62.50 26.90 -46.97
C LEU A 240 61.14 26.22 -46.92
N GLN A 241 60.91 25.25 -47.82
CA GLN A 241 59.66 24.50 -47.86
C GLN A 241 59.71 23.27 -46.95
N PRO A 242 58.62 22.97 -46.22
CA PRO A 242 58.45 21.71 -45.53
C PRO A 242 58.57 20.53 -46.49
N GLN A 243 59.12 19.41 -46.04
CA GLN A 243 59.19 18.20 -46.87
C GLN A 243 57.78 17.61 -47.00
N SER A 244 57.20 17.73 -48.19
CA SER A 244 55.82 17.28 -48.46
C SER A 244 55.65 15.77 -48.19
N THR A 245 55.13 15.40 -47.02
CA THR A 245 54.59 14.06 -46.75
C THR A 245 53.13 14.01 -47.19
N SER A 246 52.92 14.03 -48.51
CA SER A 246 51.64 13.66 -49.11
C SER A 246 51.40 12.16 -48.93
N PHE A 247 50.80 11.75 -47.81
CA PHE A 247 50.01 10.52 -47.75
C PHE A 247 48.53 10.87 -47.86
N ARG A 248 48.13 11.31 -49.06
CA ARG A 248 46.74 11.27 -49.49
C ARG A 248 46.47 9.86 -50.02
N GLN A 249 46.02 8.93 -49.17
CA GLN A 249 45.50 7.65 -49.66
C GLN A 249 43.99 7.79 -49.90
N GLY A 250 43.67 8.35 -51.07
CA GLY A 250 42.35 8.22 -51.67
C GLY A 250 42.24 6.87 -52.37
N SER A 251 41.10 6.21 -52.14
CA SER A 251 40.45 5.18 -52.94
C SER A 251 41.14 4.69 -54.22
N SER A 252 41.34 3.37 -54.30
CA SER A 252 41.19 2.66 -55.57
C SER A 252 40.36 1.40 -55.35
N ALA A 253 39.29 1.35 -56.14
CA ALA A 253 38.31 0.29 -56.22
C ALA A 253 38.86 -0.96 -56.90
N ILE A 254 38.36 -2.11 -56.42
CA ILE A 254 38.00 -3.34 -57.13
C ILE A 254 39.02 -3.88 -58.14
N SER A 255 39.58 -5.05 -57.82
CA SER A 255 39.87 -6.07 -58.84
C SER A 255 39.38 -7.42 -58.34
N MET A 256 38.43 -7.99 -59.09
CA MET A 256 37.86 -9.31 -58.85
C MET A 256 38.82 -10.41 -59.31
N SER A 257 39.04 -11.40 -58.45
CA SER A 257 39.19 -12.81 -58.87
C SER A 257 39.23 -13.76 -57.66
N CYS A 258 38.18 -14.57 -57.54
CA CYS A 258 38.17 -15.93 -56.99
C CYS A 258 37.87 -16.83 -58.22
N PRO A 259 38.26 -18.12 -58.32
CA PRO A 259 38.15 -19.19 -57.31
C PRO A 259 39.39 -20.16 -57.34
N ALA A 260 39.52 -21.31 -56.68
CA ALA A 260 38.67 -22.19 -55.87
C ALA A 260 39.58 -23.20 -55.11
N LEU A 261 39.09 -23.73 -53.97
CA LEU A 261 39.29 -25.09 -53.38
C LEU A 261 40.74 -25.52 -53.00
N SER A 262 41.02 -26.06 -51.81
CA SER A 262 40.41 -27.27 -51.24
C SER A 262 40.81 -27.48 -49.76
N VAL A 263 39.86 -28.00 -48.95
CA VAL A 263 39.93 -29.16 -48.01
C VAL A 263 41.24 -29.31 -47.18
N SER A 264 41.23 -29.36 -45.83
CA SER A 264 40.66 -30.48 -45.05
C SER A 264 40.64 -30.25 -43.53
N THR A 265 39.58 -30.78 -42.93
CA THR A 265 39.39 -31.42 -41.61
C THR A 265 40.08 -30.96 -40.31
N ASP A 266 39.18 -30.84 -39.32
CA ASP A 266 39.19 -31.57 -38.05
C ASP A 266 39.60 -30.88 -36.74
N ILE A 267 38.62 -30.96 -35.84
CA ILE A 267 38.75 -31.40 -34.44
C ILE A 267 39.27 -30.36 -33.43
N SER A 268 38.25 -29.79 -32.76
CA SER A 268 38.02 -29.83 -31.32
C SER A 268 38.87 -29.00 -30.35
N GLU A 269 38.09 -28.35 -29.48
CA GLU A 269 38.27 -28.27 -28.03
C GLU A 269 39.27 -27.27 -27.44
N SER A 270 38.63 -26.24 -26.87
CA SER A 270 39.00 -25.53 -25.66
C SER A 270 39.89 -26.30 -24.67
N SER A 271 40.87 -25.63 -24.08
CA SER A 271 40.82 -25.40 -22.63
C SER A 271 41.79 -24.32 -22.16
N THR A 272 41.22 -23.42 -21.40
CA THR A 272 41.84 -22.57 -20.39
C THR A 272 42.79 -23.34 -19.47
N LYS A 273 43.99 -22.81 -19.22
CA LYS A 273 44.73 -23.05 -17.97
C LYS A 273 45.02 -21.74 -17.24
N LYS A 274 44.28 -21.58 -16.14
CA LYS A 274 44.60 -20.76 -14.96
C LYS A 274 46.01 -21.08 -14.47
N ASN A 275 46.70 -20.06 -13.95
CA ASN A 275 47.44 -20.22 -12.71
C ASN A 275 47.10 -19.09 -11.74
N LYS A 276 46.52 -19.50 -10.61
CA LYS A 276 46.28 -18.72 -9.39
C LYS A 276 47.55 -18.77 -8.55
N HIS A 277 47.83 -17.72 -7.78
CA HIS A 277 48.24 -17.87 -6.37
C HIS A 277 47.51 -16.82 -5.53
N ARG A 278 46.92 -17.26 -4.42
CA ARG A 278 46.17 -16.50 -3.42
C ARG A 278 46.70 -16.93 -2.05
N VAL A 279 46.85 -15.99 -1.12
CA VAL A 279 47.23 -16.17 0.29
C VAL A 279 46.06 -15.64 1.16
N PRO A 280 45.85 -16.13 2.40
CA PRO A 280 44.52 -16.51 2.89
C PRO A 280 43.84 -15.55 3.89
N LEU A 281 42.61 -15.96 4.22
CA LEU A 281 41.63 -15.43 5.16
C LEU A 281 42.13 -15.26 6.60
N GLN A 282 41.63 -14.23 7.30
CA GLN A 282 41.40 -14.30 8.75
C GLN A 282 40.17 -13.45 9.15
N GLU A 283 39.23 -14.08 9.85
CA GLU A 283 38.03 -13.52 10.49
C GLU A 283 38.40 -12.61 11.68
N VAL A 284 37.57 -11.60 12.00
CA VAL A 284 37.15 -11.28 13.39
C VAL A 284 35.81 -10.54 13.39
N ASN A 285 34.85 -11.09 14.15
CA ASN A 285 33.60 -10.49 14.64
C ASN A 285 33.80 -9.16 15.38
N ARG A 286 32.85 -8.21 15.25
CA ARG A 286 32.37 -7.45 16.41
C ARG A 286 31.01 -6.76 16.18
N GLN A 287 30.13 -7.01 17.14
CA GLN A 287 28.81 -6.43 17.36
C GLN A 287 28.91 -4.92 17.66
N VAL A 288 27.91 -4.14 17.28
CA VAL A 288 27.68 -2.79 17.80
C VAL A 288 26.24 -2.68 18.27
N GLU A 289 26.13 -2.26 19.53
CA GLU A 289 24.93 -2.12 20.35
C GLU A 289 23.97 -1.04 19.88
N GLU A 290 22.70 -1.31 20.17
CA GLU A 290 21.52 -0.47 20.01
C GLU A 290 21.43 0.55 21.15
N VAL A 291 21.35 1.86 20.83
CA VAL A 291 21.11 2.91 21.82
C VAL A 291 19.70 3.46 21.67
N ASN A 292 18.85 3.11 22.62
CA ASN A 292 17.50 3.65 22.80
C ASN A 292 17.56 5.05 23.45
N TYR A 293 16.96 6.06 22.79
CA TYR A 293 16.62 7.32 23.44
C TYR A 293 15.13 7.37 23.76
N ARG A 294 14.86 7.35 25.07
CA ARG A 294 13.55 7.53 25.71
C ARG A 294 13.36 9.00 26.04
N SER A 295 12.36 9.64 25.45
CA SER A 295 11.86 10.95 25.90
C SER A 295 10.36 10.89 26.13
N LYS A 296 9.93 11.08 27.39
CA LYS A 296 8.54 11.30 27.80
C LYS A 296 8.30 12.81 27.98
N SER A 297 7.19 13.33 27.48
CA SER A 297 6.42 14.43 28.10
C SER A 297 5.05 14.54 27.41
N THR A 298 3.98 14.12 28.10
CA THR A 298 2.92 14.94 28.75
C THR A 298 1.84 15.50 27.82
N SER A 299 0.71 14.77 27.81
CA SER A 299 -0.69 15.24 27.88
C SER A 299 -1.01 16.73 27.80
N LYS A 300 -1.90 17.11 26.85
CA LYS A 300 -3.07 17.98 27.08
C LYS A 300 -4.21 17.60 26.13
N ALA A 301 -5.41 17.46 26.69
CA ALA A 301 -6.69 17.27 26.03
C ALA A 301 -7.51 18.57 26.08
N THR A 302 -8.19 18.93 24.98
CA THR A 302 -9.38 19.80 24.90
C THR A 302 -9.91 19.67 23.45
N GLU A 303 -10.92 18.85 23.15
CA GLU A 303 -12.37 19.04 23.32
C GLU A 303 -13.01 20.13 22.41
N ASN A 304 -13.71 19.62 21.39
CA ASN A 304 -14.96 20.05 20.73
C ASN A 304 -15.19 21.52 20.33
N LYS A 305 -15.44 21.71 19.01
CA LYS A 305 -16.63 22.47 18.56
C LYS A 305 -17.33 21.81 17.37
N LEU A 306 -18.56 21.40 17.68
CA LEU A 306 -19.70 21.08 16.83
C LEU A 306 -20.11 22.32 16.01
N TYR A 307 -20.40 22.17 14.72
CA TYR A 307 -21.34 23.04 14.02
C TYR A 307 -22.35 22.17 13.28
N ASP A 308 -23.54 22.08 13.87
CA ASP A 308 -24.79 21.73 13.24
C ASP A 308 -25.39 23.03 12.65
N GLY A 309 -26.08 22.92 11.51
CA GLY A 309 -26.56 24.06 10.73
C GLY A 309 -27.33 23.60 9.50
N ARG A 310 -28.50 22.99 9.75
CA ARG A 310 -29.41 22.43 8.76
C ARG A 310 -30.29 23.51 8.10
N PHE A 311 -30.68 23.23 6.85
CA PHE A 311 -31.81 23.74 6.04
C PHE A 311 -31.67 25.03 5.22
N ASN A 312 -31.74 24.90 3.88
CA ASN A 312 -32.95 25.37 3.19
C ASN A 312 -33.29 24.55 1.94
N ARG A 313 -34.59 24.37 1.72
CA ARG A 313 -35.25 23.59 0.67
C ARG A 313 -35.42 24.45 -0.58
N TYR A 314 -35.19 23.90 -1.77
CA TYR A 314 -35.99 24.23 -2.96
C TYR A 314 -36.21 22.99 -3.81
N SER A 315 -37.49 22.62 -3.93
CA SER A 315 -38.01 21.70 -4.94
C SER A 315 -38.33 22.50 -6.21
N LYS A 316 -37.94 21.99 -7.39
CA LYS A 316 -38.80 22.05 -8.60
C LYS A 316 -38.34 21.01 -9.64
N LYS A 317 -39.37 20.28 -10.08
CA LYS A 317 -39.58 19.15 -10.99
C LYS A 317 -38.78 19.04 -12.31
N PRO A 318 -38.84 17.85 -12.98
CA PRO A 318 -38.03 17.47 -14.12
C PRO A 318 -38.66 17.87 -15.47
N ASN A 319 -37.82 17.89 -16.50
CA ASN A 319 -38.16 17.54 -17.89
C ASN A 319 -37.34 16.30 -18.26
#